data_AF-A0A258DVE5-F1
#
_entry.id   AF-A0A258DVE5-F1
#
_cell.length_a   1.000
_cell.length_b   1.000
_cell.length_c   1.000
_cell.angle_alpha   90.00
_cell.angle_beta   90.00
_cell.angle_gamma   90.00
#
_symmetry.space_group_name_H-M   'P 1'
#
loop_
_entity.id
_entity.type
_entity.pdbx_description
1 polymer ?
#
loop_
_entity_poly.entity_id
_entity_poly.type
_entity_poly.pdbx_seq_one_letter_code
_entity_poly.pdbx_strand_id
1 'polypeptide(L)' 'VDGSKTYFDTNASDHYHFYVEGHNELVDIPEAEVAVGRLPQPPEGFEVARVDVVVRLRRKTAKA' A
#
# COMPACT_ATOMS: atom_id res chain seq x y z
N VAL A 1 2.58 -9.51 -0.73
CA VAL A 1 3.91 -9.04 -0.27
C VAL A 1 4.87 -10.19 -0.47
N ASP A 2 6.00 -10.00 -1.15
CA ASP A 2 7.01 -11.07 -1.21
C ASP A 2 7.51 -11.26 0.22
N GLY A 3 7.19 -12.39 0.84
CA GLY A 3 7.41 -12.64 2.28
C GLY A 3 8.87 -12.73 2.68
N SER A 4 9.81 -12.53 1.74
CA SER A 4 11.25 -12.56 1.97
C SER A 4 11.84 -11.24 2.48
N LYS A 5 11.07 -10.14 2.53
CA LYS A 5 11.57 -8.83 2.95
C LYS A 5 10.62 -8.09 3.88
N THR A 6 11.17 -7.65 5.01
CA THR A 6 10.49 -6.80 6.00
C THR A 6 11.00 -5.38 5.83
N TYR A 7 10.08 -4.44 5.61
CA TYR A 7 10.37 -3.02 5.59
C TYR A 7 9.93 -2.42 6.91
N PHE A 8 10.80 -1.64 7.54
CA PHE A 8 10.52 -0.94 8.79
C PHE A 8 10.39 0.54 8.49
N ASP A 9 9.20 1.04 8.75
CA ASP A 9 8.86 2.44 8.60
C ASP A 9 9.01 3.14 9.95
N THR A 10 9.70 4.29 9.95
CA THR A 10 9.94 5.10 11.15
C THR A 10 8.89 6.19 11.35
N ASN A 11 8.00 6.40 10.38
CA ASN A 11 6.87 7.30 10.51
C ASN A 11 5.71 6.53 11.18
N ALA A 12 5.28 6.99 12.35
CA ALA A 12 4.20 6.34 13.10
C ALA A 12 2.81 6.91 12.78
N SER A 13 2.73 7.89 11.88
CA SER A 13 1.46 8.48 11.45
C SER A 13 0.76 7.53 10.48
N ASP A 14 -0.56 7.64 10.34
CA ASP A 14 -1.26 6.89 9.29
C ASP A 14 -0.83 7.44 7.91
N HIS A 15 -0.21 6.59 7.08
CA HIS A 15 0.16 6.94 5.72
C HIS A 15 0.33 5.66 4.88
N TYR A 16 0.47 5.84 3.56
CA TYR A 16 0.62 4.74 2.61
C TYR A 16 1.96 4.84 1.88
N HIS A 17 2.41 3.72 1.31
CA HIS A 17 3.65 3.65 0.53
C HIS A 17 3.43 3.05 -0.85
N PHE A 18 4.12 3.61 -1.84
CA PHE A 18 4.43 2.89 -3.07
C PHE A 18 5.62 1.96 -2.83
N TYR A 19 5.55 0.75 -3.37
CA TYR A 19 6.70 -0.14 -3.49
C TYR A 19 7.17 -0.20 -4.94
N VAL A 20 8.43 0.17 -5.18
CA VAL A 20 9.04 0.15 -6.52
C VAL A 20 9.75 -1.19 -6.74
N GLU A 21 9.11 -2.07 -7.51
CA GLU A 21 9.67 -3.39 -7.81
C GLU A 21 10.98 -3.26 -8.64
N GLY A 22 11.99 -4.05 -8.25
CA GLY A 22 13.32 -4.01 -8.87
C GLY A 22 14.28 -2.97 -8.30
N HIS A 23 13.77 -1.96 -7.57
CA HIS A 23 14.58 -0.95 -6.89
C HIS A 23 14.63 -1.13 -5.36
N ASN A 24 13.77 -1.99 -4.79
CA ASN A 24 13.64 -2.21 -3.34
C ASN A 24 13.39 -0.91 -2.56
N GLU A 25 12.64 0.02 -3.14
CA GLU A 25 12.42 1.36 -2.61
C GLU A 25 10.95 1.53 -2.18
N LEU A 26 10.75 2.22 -1.06
CA LEU A 26 9.45 2.70 -0.60
C LEU A 26 9.38 4.21 -0.77
N VAL A 27 8.22 4.70 -1.22
CA VAL A 27 7.96 6.13 -1.40
C VAL A 27 6.63 6.48 -0.74
N ASP A 28 6.62 7.48 0.13
CA ASP A 28 5.43 7.93 0.82
C ASP A 28 4.38 8.45 -0.15
N ILE A 29 3.12 8.09 0.09
CA ILE A 29 1.97 8.64 -0.63
C ILE A 29 1.41 9.79 0.22
N PRO A 30 1.27 11.00 -0.34
CA PRO A 30 0.60 12.10 0.34
C PRO A 30 -0.82 11.69 0.78
N GLU A 31 -1.14 11.98 2.04
CA GLU A 31 -2.37 11.55 2.75
C GLU A 31 -3.68 11.84 1.96
N ALA A 32 -3.68 12.91 1.15
CA ALA A 32 -4.83 13.35 0.38
C ALA A 32 -5.09 12.54 -0.92
N GLU A 33 -4.19 11.64 -1.33
CA GLU A 33 -4.26 10.98 -2.65
C GLU A 33 -4.82 9.55 -2.61
N VAL A 34 -5.09 8.98 -1.43
CA VAL A 34 -5.60 7.61 -1.28
C VAL A 34 -6.95 7.61 -0.57
N ALA A 35 -8.02 7.47 -1.34
CA ALA A 35 -9.36 7.24 -0.81
C ALA A 35 -9.81 5.80 -1.09
N VAL A 36 -10.04 5.00 -0.04
CA VAL A 36 -10.71 3.70 -0.18
C VAL A 36 -12.22 3.95 -0.26
N GLY A 37 -12.73 4.07 -1.49
CA GLY A 37 -14.11 4.53 -1.72
C GLY A 37 -15.21 3.62 -1.15
N ARG A 38 -14.99 2.29 -1.08
CA ARG A 38 -15.94 1.35 -0.47
C ARG A 38 -15.19 0.17 0.13
N LEU A 39 -15.50 -0.13 1.38
CA LEU A 39 -15.06 -1.37 2.04
C LEU A 39 -16.11 -2.47 1.88
N PRO A 40 -15.69 -3.74 1.76
CA PRO A 40 -16.61 -4.86 1.82
C PRO A 40 -17.25 -4.95 3.20
N GLN A 41 -18.50 -5.38 3.26
CA GLN A 41 -19.16 -5.63 4.54
C GLN A 41 -18.57 -6.90 5.16
N PRO A 42 -18.13 -6.86 6.43
CA PRO A 42 -17.60 -8.05 7.07
C PRO A 42 -18.70 -9.12 7.19
N PRO A 43 -18.34 -10.42 7.14
CA PRO A 43 -19.26 -11.50 7.45
C PRO A 43 -19.87 -11.38 8.85
N GLU A 44 -20.99 -12.07 9.10
CA GLU A 44 -21.64 -12.07 10.41
C GLU A 44 -20.66 -12.50 11.51
N GLY A 45 -20.65 -11.76 12.62
CA GLY A 45 -19.76 -12.00 13.76
C GLY A 45 -18.35 -11.41 13.62
N PHE A 46 -18.05 -10.69 12.54
CA PHE A 46 -16.74 -10.05 12.33
C PHE A 46 -16.83 -8.53 12.22
N GLU A 47 -15.78 -7.85 12.66
CA GLU A 47 -15.52 -6.43 12.41
C GLU A 47 -14.22 -6.25 11.62
N VAL A 48 -14.10 -5.13 10.89
CA VAL A 48 -12.87 -4.82 10.15
C VAL A 48 -11.85 -4.22 11.10
N ALA A 49 -10.85 -5.01 11.50
CA ALA A 49 -9.81 -4.56 12.42
C ALA A 49 -8.75 -3.64 11.77
N ARG A 50 -8.44 -3.84 10.48
CA ARG A 50 -7.45 -3.06 9.71
C ARG A 50 -7.67 -3.28 8.21
N VAL A 51 -7.29 -2.28 7.40
CA VAL A 51 -7.18 -2.38 5.95
C VAL A 51 -5.76 -1.98 5.54
N ASP A 52 -4.98 -2.93 5.03
CA ASP A 52 -3.62 -2.69 4.52
C ASP A 52 -3.66 -2.52 3.00
N VAL A 53 -3.25 -1.35 2.50
CA VAL A 53 -3.19 -1.04 1.05
C VAL A 53 -1.73 -1.03 0.60
N VAL A 54 -1.40 -1.82 -0.44
CA VAL A 54 -0.06 -1.86 -1.04
C VAL A 54 -0.16 -1.50 -2.51
N VAL A 55 0.47 -0.39 -2.92
CA VAL A 55 0.55 0.01 -4.33
C VAL A 55 1.91 -0.38 -4.90
N ARG A 56 1.92 -1.24 -5.92
CA ARG A 56 3.14 -1.73 -6.57
C ARG A 56 3.37 -1.03 -7.89
N LEU A 57 4.54 -0.43 -8.04
CA LEU A 57 4.93 0.27 -9.25
C LEU A 57 5.82 -0.62 -10.12
N ARG A 58 5.58 -0.54 -11.44
CA ARG A 58 6.50 -1.01 -12.48
C ARG A 58 6.78 0.13 -13.44
N ARG A 59 7.97 0.14 -14.05
CA ARG A 59 8.30 1.13 -15.08
C ARG A 59 7.29 1.05 -16.23
N LYS A 60 6.76 2.21 -16.64
CA LYS A 60 5.95 2.32 -17.85
C LYS A 60 6.85 2.02 -19.05
N THR A 61 6.43 1.10 -19.92
CA THR A 61 7.06 0.96 -21.22
C THR A 61 6.80 2.24 -22.00
N ALA A 62 7.87 2.91 -22.46
CA ALA A 62 7.72 4.03 -23.36
C ALA A 62 6.92 3.54 -24.58
N LYS A 63 5.80 4.19 -24.88
CA LYS A 63 5.09 3.94 -26.13
C LYS A 63 6.01 4.47 -27.23
N ALA A 64 6.44 3.58 -28.13
CA ALA A 64 7.23 3.92 -29.31
C ALA A 64 6.49 4.94 -30.20
#